data_AF-A0A2R7SYF7-F1
#
_entry.id   AF-A0A2R7SYF7-F1
#
_cell.length_a   1.000
_cell.length_b   1.000
_cell.length_c   1.000
_cell.angle_alpha   90.00
_cell.angle_beta   90.00
_cell.angle_gamma   90.00
#
_symmetry.space_group_name_H-M   'P 1'
#
loop_
_entity.id
_entity.type
_entity.pdbx_description
1 polymer ?
#
loop_
_entity_poly.entity_id
_entity_poly.type
_entity_poly.pdbx_seq_one_letter_code
_entity_poly.pdbx_strand_id
1 'polypeptide(L)' 'MPQLHILRYPDPRLHTVAKPVAAVDERIRQLVDSMLETMYAADG' A
#
# COMPACT_ATOMS: atom_id res chain seq x y z
N MET A 1 -0.40 6.32 -12.20
CA MET A 1 -1.62 6.24 -11.37
C MET A 1 -1.36 7.09 -10.11
N PRO A 2 -2.26 7.29 -9.13
CA PRO A 2 -1.90 8.13 -7.98
C PRO A 2 -0.84 7.46 -7.09
N GLN A 3 0.25 8.17 -6.79
CA GLN A 3 1.26 7.72 -5.83
C GLN A 3 0.71 7.75 -4.40
N LEU A 4 1.02 6.70 -3.62
CA LEU A 4 0.64 6.57 -2.23
C LEU A 4 1.69 7.22 -1.30
N HIS A 5 1.27 7.67 -0.13
CA HIS A 5 2.19 8.22 0.88
C HIS A 5 2.78 7.09 1.73
N ILE A 6 4.11 6.96 1.74
CA ILE A 6 4.84 6.00 2.60
C ILE A 6 4.89 6.54 4.02
N LEU A 7 4.28 5.80 4.96
CA LEU A 7 4.34 6.12 6.38
C LEU A 7 5.75 5.85 6.94
N ARG A 8 6.20 6.70 7.87
CA ARG A 8 7.52 6.58 8.53
C ARG A 8 7.36 6.32 10.02
N TYR A 9 8.26 5.53 10.60
CA TYR A 9 8.32 5.33 12.05
C TYR A 9 8.53 6.70 12.74
N PRO A 10 7.84 6.97 13.88
CA PRO A 10 7.03 6.08 14.71
C PRO A 10 5.50 6.19 14.49
N ASP A 11 5.02 6.29 13.25
CA ASP A 11 3.56 6.36 13.00
C ASP A 11 2.83 5.14 13.60
N PRO A 12 1.83 5.33 14.49
CA PRO A 12 1.17 4.24 15.20
C PRO A 12 0.42 3.27 14.26
N ARG A 13 0.08 3.71 13.05
CA ARG A 13 -0.56 2.84 12.04
C ARG A 13 0.37 1.71 11.59
N LEU A 14 1.69 1.91 11.67
CA LEU A 14 2.69 0.87 11.37
C LEU A 14 2.67 -0.30 12.37
N HIS A 15 2.00 -0.14 13.52
CA HIS A 15 1.84 -1.21 14.52
C HIS A 15 0.50 -1.95 14.40
N THR A 16 -0.34 -1.60 13.42
CA THR A 16 -1.66 -2.22 13.25
C THR A 16 -1.56 -3.50 12.41
N VAL A 17 -2.11 -4.62 12.91
CA VAL A 17 -2.19 -5.87 12.16
C VAL A 17 -3.30 -5.77 11.10
N ALA A 18 -2.94 -5.94 9.83
CA ALA A 18 -3.90 -5.91 8.72
C ALA A 18 -4.85 -7.11 8.75
N LYS A 19 -6.09 -6.89 8.30
CA LYS A 19 -7.08 -7.97 8.14
C LYS A 19 -6.82 -8.76 6.86
N PRO A 20 -7.17 -10.06 6.81
CA PRO A 20 -7.13 -10.83 5.57
C PRO A 20 -8.00 -10.20 4.46
N VAL A 21 -7.53 -10.31 3.22
CA VAL A 21 -8.30 -9.89 2.05
C VAL A 21 -9.29 -10.99 1.69
N ALA A 22 -10.60 -10.68 1.70
CA ALA A 22 -11.65 -11.66 1.43
C ALA A 22 -11.80 -12.02 -0.05
N ALA A 23 -11.54 -11.07 -0.95
CA ALA A 23 -11.60 -11.27 -2.40
C ALA A 23 -10.64 -10.32 -3.12
N VAL A 24 -10.03 -10.79 -4.21
CA VAL A 24 -9.17 -9.99 -5.08
C VAL A 24 -10.02 -9.42 -6.22
N ASP A 25 -10.70 -8.33 -5.89
CA ASP A 25 -11.51 -7.56 -6.82
C ASP A 25 -10.68 -6.48 -7.55
N GLU A 26 -11.36 -5.70 -8.38
CA GLU A 26 -10.71 -4.64 -9.17
C GLU A 26 -10.08 -3.55 -8.32
N ARG A 27 -10.68 -3.25 -7.15
CA ARG A 27 -10.13 -2.27 -6.21
C ARG A 27 -8.81 -2.77 -5.61
N ILE A 28 -8.70 -4.07 -5.30
CA ILE A 28 -7.45 -4.65 -4.82
C ILE A 28 -6.38 -4.65 -5.91
N ARG A 29 -6.73 -4.95 -7.16
CA ARG A 29 -5.78 -4.85 -8.29
C ARG A 29 -5.23 -3.42 -8.43
N GLN A 30 -6.10 -2.42 -8.42
CA GLN A 30 -5.70 -1.00 -8.49
C GLN A 30 -4.82 -0.58 -7.30
N LEU A 31 -5.08 -1.10 -6.11
CA LEU A 31 -4.23 -0.86 -4.94
C LEU A 31 -2.82 -1.44 -5.15
N VAL A 32 -2.71 -2.67 -5.66
CA VAL A 32 -1.41 -3.30 -5.96
C VAL A 32 -0.64 -2.48 -6.99
N ASP A 33 -1.29 -2.06 -8.09
CA ASP A 33 -0.66 -1.25 -9.13
C ASP A 33 -0.10 0.07 -8.55
N SER A 34 -0.89 0.74 -7.72
CA SER A 34 -0.49 2.00 -7.06
C SER A 34 0.65 1.77 -6.05
N MET A 35 0.66 0.63 -5.33
CA MET A 35 1.73 0.26 -4.41
C MET A 35 3.04 -0.01 -5.15
N LEU A 36 2.99 -0.74 -6.27
CA LEU A 36 4.18 -1.03 -7.09
C LEU A 36 4.77 0.26 -7.69
N GLU A 37 3.93 1.15 -8.21
CA GLU A 37 4.38 2.46 -8.71
C GLU A 37 5.04 3.30 -7.61
N THR A 38 4.45 3.32 -6.41
CA THR A 38 5.00 4.04 -5.26
C THR A 38 6.32 3.46 -4.78
N MET A 39 6.43 2.13 -4.76
CA MET A 39 7.63 1.39 -4.38
C MET A 39 8.79 1.74 -5.33
N TYR A 40 8.59 1.54 -6.65
CA TYR A 40 9.62 1.87 -7.63
C TYR A 40 10.03 3.34 -7.63
N ALA A 41 9.10 4.27 -7.41
CA ALA A 41 9.40 5.70 -7.33
C ALA A 41 10.20 6.10 -6.07
N ALA A 42 10.20 5.26 -5.04
CA ALA A 42 10.95 5.47 -3.81
C ALA A 42 12.30 4.73 -3.80
N ASP A 43 12.74 4.20 -4.95
CA ASP A 43 13.94 3.38 -5.10
C ASP A 43 13.97 2.19 -4.12
N GLY A 44 12.80 1.57 -3.89
CA GLY A 44 12.60 0.36 -3.07
C GLY A 44 11.77 -0.67 -3.80
#